data_AF-A0AAE5HG59-F1
#
_entry.id   AF-A0AAE5HG59-F1
#
_cell.length_a   1.000
_cell.length_b   1.000
_cell.length_c   1.000
_cell.angle_alpha   90.00
_cell.angle_beta   90.00
_cell.angle_gamma   90.00
#
_symmetry.space_group_name_H-M   'P 1'
#
loop_
_entity.id
_entity.type
_entity.pdbx_description
1 polymer ?
#
loop_
_entity_poly.entity_id
_entity_poly.type
_entity_poly.pdbx_seq_one_letter_code
_entity_poly.pdbx_strand_id
1 'polypeptide(L)'
;MAWSKEWVTVRASILLTFAVATLSIIVGLIHISTGGIDGALADYVPDVVRRTVGFTGTITGFTMLGSAYALKNRYRVGWYATAVLLPITALQGALQVSPFSVPLIVLSVVSAPALIYNRDRFDRTFSPSATQLAAGVALGTAIGYGTIGSYALRDEFEGVVSITDAFYYTVVTASTVGYGDIYPITELGRLFGLSVLLLNVAAFAIALGVLLTPAIEAQLSKALGRMTESQFNLLDEHILLLGDGDLTEPIIQNIDEETDVAIITTDEARARRLSERGYPVLTADPSDEEPLQKAGIENARAAIAATNNDAHDALAILTARQLNPEIHILAAATQRENVAKLRRAGADRVISPALIGGRLLANSAVGKRDAEDASDQLLGEK
;
A
#
# COMPACT_ATOMS: atom_id res chain seq x y z
N MET A 1 14.53 -6.11 -22.65
CA MET A 1 13.93 -6.28 -21.32
C MET A 1 15.00 -6.66 -20.29
N ALA A 2 15.60 -5.67 -19.64
CA ALA A 2 16.40 -5.89 -18.43
C ALA A 2 15.55 -5.35 -17.28
N TRP A 3 14.92 -6.25 -16.52
CA TRP A 3 14.31 -5.91 -15.25
C TRP A 3 15.37 -5.17 -14.45
N SER A 4 15.09 -3.95 -13.98
CA SER A 4 16.07 -3.26 -13.13
C SER A 4 16.33 -4.17 -11.93
N LYS A 5 17.60 -4.55 -11.72
CA LYS A 5 17.99 -5.46 -10.63
C LYS A 5 17.43 -4.98 -9.28
N GLU A 6 17.18 -3.69 -9.16
CA GLU A 6 16.64 -2.97 -8.00
C GLU A 6 15.19 -3.31 -7.66
N TRP A 7 14.32 -3.52 -8.66
CA TRP A 7 12.92 -3.85 -8.40
C TRP A 7 12.76 -5.29 -7.87
N VAL A 8 13.62 -6.18 -8.38
CA VAL A 8 13.69 -7.58 -7.95
C VAL A 8 14.15 -7.68 -6.50
N THR A 9 15.09 -6.84 -6.04
CA THR A 9 15.61 -6.89 -4.67
C THR A 9 14.61 -6.42 -3.62
N VAL A 10 13.82 -5.38 -3.92
CA VAL A 10 12.76 -4.90 -3.00
C VAL A 10 11.65 -5.95 -2.86
N ARG A 11 11.17 -6.50 -3.98
CA ARG A 11 10.17 -7.59 -3.97
C ARG A 11 10.66 -8.82 -3.23
N ALA A 12 11.93 -9.18 -3.40
CA ALA A 12 12.55 -10.29 -2.67
C ALA A 12 12.49 -10.05 -1.15
N SER A 13 12.80 -8.85 -0.67
CA SER A 13 12.74 -8.52 0.77
C SER A 13 11.34 -8.69 1.35
N ILE A 14 10.31 -8.26 0.61
CA ILE A 14 8.91 -8.39 1.02
C ILE A 14 8.49 -9.87 1.05
N LEU A 15 8.78 -10.61 -0.03
CA LEU A 15 8.42 -12.04 -0.14
C LEU A 15 9.12 -12.89 0.92
N LEU A 16 10.42 -12.64 1.16
CA LEU A 16 11.19 -13.31 2.19
C LEU A 16 10.61 -13.05 3.58
N THR A 17 10.28 -11.80 3.91
CA THR A 17 9.65 -11.45 5.18
C THR A 17 8.30 -12.14 5.35
N PHE A 18 7.48 -12.19 4.28
CA PHE A 18 6.20 -12.89 4.30
C PHE A 18 6.38 -14.38 4.54
N ALA A 19 7.35 -15.01 3.87
CA ALA A 19 7.67 -16.42 4.05
C ALA A 19 8.17 -16.72 5.47
N VAL A 20 9.02 -15.86 6.07
CA VAL A 20 9.42 -15.99 7.48
C VAL A 20 8.21 -15.90 8.40
N ALA A 21 7.32 -14.94 8.17
CA ALA A 21 6.13 -14.74 8.99
C ALA A 21 5.19 -15.96 8.95
N THR A 22 4.88 -16.45 7.75
CA THR A 22 4.06 -17.66 7.56
C THR A 22 4.71 -18.88 8.20
N LEU A 23 6.01 -19.08 8.00
CA LEU A 23 6.72 -20.21 8.56
C LEU A 23 6.78 -20.12 10.10
N SER A 24 6.97 -18.94 10.68
CA SER A 24 6.93 -18.73 12.14
C SER A 24 5.57 -19.13 12.74
N ILE A 25 4.47 -18.78 12.06
CA ILE A 25 3.11 -19.20 12.46
C ILE A 25 2.97 -20.72 12.38
N ILE A 26 3.37 -21.34 11.26
CA ILE A 26 3.25 -22.79 11.06
C ILE A 26 4.06 -23.55 12.11
N VAL A 27 5.33 -23.20 12.29
CA VAL A 27 6.20 -23.90 13.25
C VAL A 27 5.72 -23.65 14.69
N GLY A 28 5.30 -22.44 15.03
CA GLY A 28 4.71 -22.14 16.32
C GLY A 28 3.44 -22.95 16.62
N LEU A 29 2.53 -23.09 15.64
CA LEU A 29 1.33 -23.92 15.76
C LEU A 29 1.64 -25.41 15.88
N ILE A 30 2.60 -25.93 15.11
CA ILE A 30 3.08 -27.32 15.24
C ILE A 30 3.66 -27.54 16.64
N HIS A 31 4.42 -26.58 17.17
CA HIS A 31 4.99 -26.69 18.50
C HIS A 31 3.91 -26.70 19.60
N ILE A 32 2.88 -25.86 19.47
CA ILE A 32 1.73 -25.84 20.39
C ILE A 32 0.97 -27.18 20.35
N SER A 33 0.78 -27.77 19.17
CA SER A 33 0.01 -29.01 19.02
C SER A 33 0.77 -30.26 19.45
N THR A 34 2.10 -30.27 19.29
CA THR A 34 2.95 -31.43 19.61
C THR A 34 3.59 -31.36 21.00
N GLY A 35 3.52 -30.22 21.68
CA GLY A 35 4.16 -30.02 22.99
C GLY A 35 5.66 -29.77 22.94
N GLY A 36 6.21 -29.57 21.73
CA GLY A 36 7.64 -29.54 21.45
C GLY A 36 8.19 -30.94 21.16
N ILE A 37 9.03 -31.06 20.14
CA ILE A 37 9.71 -32.31 19.78
C ILE A 37 11.09 -32.29 20.47
N ASP A 38 11.45 -33.36 21.16
CA ASP A 38 12.77 -33.50 21.78
C ASP A 38 13.86 -33.54 20.69
N GLY A 39 14.54 -32.41 20.48
CA GLY A 39 15.75 -32.34 19.67
C GLY A 39 17.02 -32.26 20.51
N ALA A 40 18.18 -32.27 19.85
CA ALA A 40 19.50 -32.43 20.50
C ALA A 40 19.89 -31.34 21.52
N LEU A 41 19.17 -30.20 21.57
CA LEU A 41 19.41 -29.09 22.50
C LEU A 41 18.35 -29.00 23.61
N ALA A 42 17.43 -29.97 23.71
CA ALA A 42 16.30 -29.90 24.63
C ALA A 42 16.75 -29.80 26.10
N ASP A 43 17.87 -30.46 26.44
CA ASP A 43 18.45 -30.48 27.80
C ASP A 43 18.97 -29.12 28.27
N TYR A 44 19.26 -28.20 27.35
CA TYR A 44 19.83 -26.88 27.66
C TYR A 44 18.80 -25.76 27.74
N VAL A 45 17.54 -26.01 27.34
CA VAL A 45 16.47 -25.00 27.32
C VAL A 45 15.51 -25.24 28.50
N PRO A 46 15.29 -24.25 29.39
CA PRO A 46 14.34 -24.39 30.49
C PRO A 46 12.94 -24.78 30.01
N ASP A 47 12.24 -25.64 30.76
CA ASP A 47 10.90 -26.13 30.39
C ASP A 47 9.89 -25.00 30.16
N VAL A 48 9.98 -23.93 30.96
CA VAL A 48 9.14 -22.74 30.82
C VAL A 48 9.34 -22.08 29.46
N VAL A 49 10.59 -21.99 28.99
CA VAL A 49 10.91 -21.44 27.66
C VAL A 49 10.37 -22.39 26.59
N ARG A 50 10.63 -23.70 26.68
CA ARG A 50 10.13 -24.68 25.69
C ARG A 50 8.61 -24.65 25.52
N ARG A 51 7.84 -24.46 26.60
CA ARG A 51 6.37 -24.39 26.54
C ARG A 51 5.84 -23.07 25.98
N THR A 52 6.54 -21.96 26.22
CA THR A 52 6.08 -20.62 25.80
C THR A 52 6.60 -20.18 24.44
N VAL A 53 7.69 -20.77 23.96
CA VAL A 53 8.35 -20.35 22.71
C VAL A 53 7.52 -20.66 21.46
N GLY A 54 6.72 -21.74 21.46
CA GLY A 54 5.76 -22.02 20.38
C GLY A 54 4.70 -20.93 20.26
N PHE A 55 4.11 -20.55 21.40
CA PHE A 55 3.11 -19.48 21.50
C PHE A 55 3.67 -18.12 21.10
N THR A 56 4.80 -17.72 21.70
CA THR A 56 5.42 -16.43 21.40
C THR A 56 5.91 -16.36 19.95
N GLY A 57 6.41 -17.46 19.38
CA GLY A 57 6.79 -17.55 17.97
C GLY A 57 5.60 -17.37 17.01
N THR A 58 4.43 -17.90 17.36
CA THR A 58 3.19 -17.68 16.60
C THR A 58 2.78 -16.21 16.63
N ILE A 59 2.79 -15.57 17.81
CA ILE A 59 2.50 -14.12 17.95
C ILE A 59 3.48 -13.30 17.11
N THR A 60 4.77 -13.56 17.24
CA THR A 60 5.82 -12.88 16.47
C THR A 60 5.58 -13.05 14.97
N GLY A 61 5.16 -14.23 14.52
CA GLY A 61 4.79 -14.48 13.12
C GLY A 61 3.61 -13.63 12.64
N PHE A 62 2.53 -13.51 13.43
CA PHE A 62 1.41 -12.61 13.09
C PHE A 62 1.83 -11.14 13.08
N THR A 63 2.63 -10.70 14.05
CA THR A 63 3.19 -9.34 14.05
C THR A 63 4.05 -9.10 12.82
N MET A 64 4.82 -10.11 12.40
CA MET A 64 5.68 -10.05 11.24
C MET A 64 4.90 -9.98 9.92
N LEU A 65 3.74 -10.64 9.81
CA LEU A 65 2.82 -10.45 8.68
C LEU A 65 2.37 -8.99 8.56
N GLY A 66 2.04 -8.35 9.68
CA GLY A 66 1.74 -6.91 9.73
C GLY A 66 2.92 -6.06 9.24
N SER A 67 4.15 -6.39 9.68
CA SER A 67 5.36 -5.71 9.22
C SER A 67 5.62 -5.92 7.72
N ALA A 68 5.39 -7.13 7.20
CA ALA A 68 5.51 -7.46 5.77
C ALA A 68 4.51 -6.68 4.92
N TYR A 69 3.27 -6.52 5.41
CA TYR A 69 2.27 -5.67 4.78
C TYR A 69 2.70 -4.19 4.80
N ALA A 70 3.28 -3.70 5.90
CA ALA A 70 3.82 -2.35 5.97
C ALA A 70 5.01 -2.16 4.99
N LEU A 71 5.89 -3.15 4.84
CA LEU A 71 6.97 -3.15 3.85
C LEU A 71 6.44 -3.11 2.41
N LYS A 72 5.34 -3.83 2.12
CA LYS A 72 4.68 -3.78 0.80
C LYS A 72 4.28 -2.36 0.41
N ASN A 73 3.91 -1.53 1.39
CA ASN A 73 3.56 -0.13 1.20
C ASN A 73 4.76 0.85 1.36
N ARG A 74 5.99 0.32 1.41
CA ARG A 74 7.26 1.04 1.60
C ARG A 74 7.37 1.87 2.90
N TYR A 75 6.63 1.53 3.95
CA TYR A 75 6.67 2.28 5.21
C TYR A 75 7.95 2.05 6.02
N ARG A 76 8.56 3.13 6.52
CA ARG A 76 9.71 3.12 7.45
C ARG A 76 9.45 2.28 8.69
N VAL A 77 8.25 2.42 9.27
CA VAL A 77 7.84 1.66 10.47
C VAL A 77 7.82 0.16 10.18
N GLY A 78 7.43 -0.24 8.97
CA GLY A 78 7.50 -1.63 8.52
C GLY A 78 8.93 -2.16 8.54
N TRP A 79 9.88 -1.39 8.01
CA TRP A 79 11.30 -1.74 8.02
C TRP A 79 11.86 -1.89 9.43
N TYR A 80 11.63 -0.92 10.32
CA TYR A 80 12.08 -1.01 11.71
C TYR A 80 11.47 -2.21 12.43
N ALA A 81 10.16 -2.44 12.26
CA ALA A 81 9.47 -3.58 12.85
C ALA A 81 10.07 -4.91 12.34
N THR A 82 10.26 -5.06 11.04
CA THR A 82 10.85 -6.29 10.48
C THR A 82 12.31 -6.47 10.90
N ALA A 83 13.10 -5.40 10.97
CA ALA A 83 14.50 -5.45 11.40
C ALA A 83 14.64 -5.93 12.86
N VAL A 84 13.65 -5.61 13.71
CA VAL A 84 13.58 -6.10 15.10
C VAL A 84 13.01 -7.52 15.17
N LEU A 85 11.97 -7.83 14.38
CA LEU A 85 11.29 -9.12 14.43
C LEU A 85 12.12 -10.27 13.84
N LEU A 86 12.88 -10.05 12.76
CA LEU A 86 13.74 -11.10 12.15
C LEU A 86 14.68 -11.80 13.14
N PRO A 87 15.51 -11.08 13.93
CA PRO A 87 16.39 -11.73 14.90
C PRO A 87 15.62 -12.40 16.03
N ILE A 88 14.48 -11.83 16.46
CA ILE A 88 13.61 -12.44 17.48
C ILE A 88 13.05 -13.78 16.95
N THR A 89 12.55 -13.80 15.72
CA THR A 89 12.02 -15.02 15.09
C THR A 89 13.11 -16.09 14.90
N ALA A 90 14.33 -15.69 14.50
CA ALA A 90 15.45 -16.62 14.40
C ALA A 90 15.83 -17.22 15.77
N LEU A 91 15.86 -16.39 16.81
CA LEU A 91 16.14 -16.84 18.18
C LEU A 91 15.04 -17.77 18.70
N GLN A 92 13.76 -17.43 18.50
CA GLN A 92 12.63 -18.29 18.86
C GLN A 92 12.68 -19.63 18.13
N GLY A 93 13.01 -19.64 16.84
CA GLY A 93 13.22 -20.86 16.07
C GLY A 93 14.32 -21.73 16.68
N ALA A 94 15.47 -21.15 17.04
CA ALA A 94 16.54 -21.89 17.70
C ALA A 94 16.11 -22.48 19.06
N LEU A 95 15.28 -21.75 19.81
CA LEU A 95 14.75 -22.19 21.11
C LEU A 95 13.62 -23.22 21.00
N GLN A 96 12.98 -23.41 19.83
CA GLN A 96 11.98 -24.46 19.62
C GLN A 96 12.59 -25.86 19.53
N VAL A 97 13.90 -25.95 19.25
CA VAL A 97 14.66 -27.22 19.18
C VAL A 97 13.95 -28.27 18.30
N SER A 98 13.35 -27.82 17.19
CA SER A 98 12.54 -28.66 16.29
C SER A 98 13.16 -28.72 14.89
N PRO A 99 13.18 -29.87 14.20
CA PRO A 99 13.63 -29.94 12.80
C PRO A 99 12.87 -28.97 11.88
N PHE A 100 11.59 -28.70 12.20
CA PHE A 100 10.75 -27.76 11.45
C PHE A 100 11.15 -26.30 11.64
N SER A 101 11.93 -25.97 12.67
CA SER A 101 12.43 -24.63 12.94
C SER A 101 13.70 -24.27 12.17
N VAL A 102 14.45 -25.25 11.65
CA VAL A 102 15.70 -25.01 10.91
C VAL A 102 15.46 -24.16 9.64
N PRO A 103 14.46 -24.46 8.79
CA PRO A 103 14.14 -23.60 7.66
C PRO A 103 13.76 -22.18 8.07
N LEU A 104 13.11 -22.01 9.23
CA LEU A 104 12.74 -20.70 9.76
C LEU A 104 13.97 -19.86 10.11
N ILE A 105 14.93 -20.45 10.83
CA ILE A 105 16.17 -19.78 11.20
C ILE A 105 16.95 -19.37 9.95
N VAL A 106 17.13 -20.30 9.00
CA VAL A 106 17.86 -20.04 7.75
C VAL A 106 17.19 -18.90 6.99
N LEU A 107 15.87 -18.95 6.83
CA LEU A 107 15.14 -17.94 6.10
C LEU A 107 15.21 -16.58 6.79
N SER A 108 15.09 -16.50 8.12
CA SER A 108 15.25 -15.25 8.88
C SER A 108 16.64 -14.64 8.69
N VAL A 109 17.70 -15.45 8.73
CA VAL A 109 19.08 -14.99 8.53
C VAL A 109 19.31 -14.52 7.10
N VAL A 110 18.79 -15.24 6.10
CA VAL A 110 18.90 -14.86 4.68
C VAL A 110 18.08 -13.60 4.35
N SER A 111 16.98 -13.37 5.06
CA SER A 111 16.12 -12.19 4.86
C SER A 111 16.76 -10.90 5.35
N ALA A 112 17.61 -10.96 6.38
CA ALA A 112 18.20 -9.77 7.00
C ALA A 112 19.12 -8.96 6.05
N PRO A 113 20.06 -9.56 5.30
CA PRO A 113 20.85 -8.83 4.30
C PRO A 113 20.00 -8.16 3.22
N ALA A 114 18.94 -8.83 2.75
CA ALA A 114 18.04 -8.26 1.75
C ALA A 114 17.33 -7.01 2.29
N LEU A 115 16.86 -7.05 3.53
CA LEU A 115 16.22 -5.92 4.20
C LEU A 115 17.19 -4.75 4.44
N ILE A 116 18.43 -5.04 4.84
CA ILE A 116 19.48 -4.02 5.07
C ILE A 116 19.90 -3.36 3.76
N TYR A 117 20.08 -4.14 2.68
CA TYR A 117 20.46 -3.63 1.37
C TYR A 117 19.43 -2.63 0.81
N ASN A 118 18.13 -2.89 1.04
CA ASN A 118 17.05 -2.05 0.53
C ASN A 118 16.57 -0.98 1.53
N ARG A 119 17.34 -0.67 2.60
CA ARG A 119 16.91 0.26 3.67
C ARG A 119 16.44 1.62 3.15
N ASP A 120 17.13 2.17 2.15
CA ASP A 120 16.89 3.52 1.64
C ASP A 120 15.63 3.59 0.76
N ARG A 121 15.04 2.43 0.42
CA ARG A 121 13.81 2.30 -0.38
C ARG A 121 12.52 2.26 0.45
N PHE A 122 12.63 2.13 1.78
CA PHE A 122 11.51 2.15 2.71
C PHE A 122 11.41 3.51 3.37
N ASP A 123 11.14 4.55 2.59
CA ASP A 123 11.23 5.95 2.99
C ASP A 123 9.89 6.59 3.38
N ARG A 124 8.75 5.95 3.08
CA ARG A 124 7.43 6.48 3.39
C ARG A 124 7.18 6.51 4.90
N THR A 125 6.69 7.65 5.40
CA THR A 125 6.27 7.79 6.79
C THR A 125 4.81 7.38 6.95
N PHE A 126 4.52 6.58 7.98
CA PHE A 126 3.14 6.30 8.38
C PHE A 126 2.64 7.45 9.26
N SER A 127 1.68 8.22 8.77
CA SER A 127 1.04 9.33 9.50
C SER A 127 -0.39 8.93 9.85
N PRO A 128 -0.63 8.33 11.03
CA PRO A 128 -1.98 8.00 11.44
C PRO A 128 -2.82 9.27 11.58
N SER A 129 -4.10 9.21 11.21
CA SER A 129 -5.01 10.32 11.43
C SER A 129 -5.17 10.60 12.92
N ALA A 130 -5.55 11.84 13.29
CA ALA A 130 -5.86 12.18 14.68
C ALA A 130 -6.94 11.26 15.26
N THR A 131 -7.89 10.81 14.43
CA THR A 131 -8.92 9.84 14.80
C THR A 131 -8.35 8.45 15.05
N GLN A 132 -7.40 7.97 14.26
CA GLN A 132 -6.68 6.70 14.49
C GLN A 132 -5.88 6.72 15.79
N LEU A 133 -5.15 7.81 16.05
CA LEU A 133 -4.42 7.97 17.31
C LEU A 133 -5.37 8.03 18.51
N ALA A 134 -6.43 8.84 18.43
CA ALA A 134 -7.42 8.95 19.49
C ALA A 134 -8.11 7.61 19.78
N ALA A 135 -8.49 6.87 18.74
CA ALA A 135 -9.09 5.54 18.88
C ALA A 135 -8.12 4.53 19.52
N GLY A 136 -6.85 4.54 19.11
CA GLY A 136 -5.81 3.69 19.71
C GLY A 136 -5.57 4.01 21.19
N VAL A 137 -5.48 5.30 21.53
CA VAL A 137 -5.34 5.76 22.93
C VAL A 137 -6.58 5.41 23.75
N ALA A 138 -7.77 5.62 23.21
CA ALA A 138 -9.03 5.28 23.89
C ALA A 138 -9.12 3.78 24.16
N LEU A 139 -8.78 2.94 23.18
CA LEU A 139 -8.77 1.48 23.33
C LEU A 139 -7.73 1.03 24.36
N GLY A 140 -6.50 1.54 24.28
CA GLY A 140 -5.45 1.21 25.25
C GLY A 140 -5.82 1.63 26.68
N THR A 141 -6.45 2.80 26.82
CA THR A 141 -6.93 3.30 28.12
C THR A 141 -8.08 2.46 28.66
N ALA A 142 -9.04 2.08 27.82
CA ALA A 142 -10.17 1.25 28.23
C ALA A 142 -9.73 -0.16 28.65
N ILE A 143 -8.84 -0.79 27.87
CA ILE A 143 -8.24 -2.09 28.21
C ILE A 143 -7.42 -1.97 29.50
N GLY A 144 -6.63 -0.92 29.66
CA GLY A 144 -5.86 -0.65 30.87
C GLY A 144 -6.76 -0.47 32.10
N TYR A 145 -7.83 0.33 31.98
CA TYR A 145 -8.84 0.53 33.02
C TYR A 145 -9.51 -0.79 33.44
N GLY A 146 -9.97 -1.58 32.47
CA GLY A 146 -10.58 -2.88 32.74
C GLY A 146 -9.61 -3.85 33.41
N THR A 147 -8.38 -3.93 32.92
CA THR A 147 -7.36 -4.87 33.42
C THR A 147 -6.91 -4.50 34.84
N ILE A 148 -6.52 -3.24 35.05
CA ILE A 148 -6.05 -2.76 36.35
C ILE A 148 -7.21 -2.80 37.36
N GLY A 149 -8.40 -2.36 36.98
CA GLY A 149 -9.55 -2.33 37.87
C GLY A 149 -10.06 -3.72 38.25
N SER A 150 -10.17 -4.66 37.30
CA SER A 150 -10.57 -6.04 37.62
C SER A 150 -9.52 -6.78 38.45
N TYR A 151 -8.23 -6.51 38.24
CA TYR A 151 -7.17 -7.05 39.10
C TYR A 151 -7.19 -6.44 40.52
N ALA A 152 -7.41 -5.12 40.63
CA ALA A 152 -7.49 -4.43 41.91
C ALA A 152 -8.73 -4.86 42.72
N LEU A 153 -9.86 -5.12 42.03
CA LEU A 153 -11.11 -5.61 42.60
C LEU A 153 -11.24 -7.13 42.51
N ARG A 154 -10.15 -7.87 42.40
CA ARG A 154 -10.20 -9.33 42.15
C ARG A 154 -11.02 -10.12 43.17
N ASP A 155 -11.10 -9.64 44.42
CA ASP A 155 -11.90 -10.30 45.48
C ASP A 155 -13.42 -10.18 45.22
N GLU A 156 -13.82 -9.27 44.32
CA GLU A 156 -15.20 -9.04 43.89
C GLU A 156 -15.58 -9.88 42.64
N PHE A 157 -14.63 -10.64 42.10
CA PHE A 157 -14.77 -11.42 40.86
C PHE A 157 -14.45 -12.91 41.10
N GLU A 158 -15.20 -13.78 40.45
CA GLU A 158 -14.85 -15.20 40.34
C GLU A 158 -13.87 -15.38 39.17
N GLY A 159 -12.74 -16.05 39.39
CA GLY A 159 -11.79 -16.43 38.33
C GLY A 159 -10.64 -15.44 38.06
N VAL A 160 -10.54 -14.32 38.78
CA VAL A 160 -9.40 -13.38 38.65
C VAL A 160 -8.36 -13.66 39.75
N VAL A 161 -7.22 -14.27 39.39
CA VAL A 161 -6.10 -14.50 40.33
C VAL A 161 -4.87 -13.70 39.93
N SER A 162 -4.57 -13.67 38.63
CA SER A 162 -3.43 -13.01 38.03
C SER A 162 -3.85 -11.78 37.21
N ILE A 163 -2.87 -10.92 36.90
CA ILE A 163 -3.10 -9.80 35.96
C ILE A 163 -3.43 -10.30 34.56
N THR A 164 -2.99 -11.52 34.22
CA THR A 164 -3.32 -12.17 32.95
C THR A 164 -4.81 -12.53 32.88
N ASP A 165 -5.40 -13.00 33.98
CA ASP A 165 -6.84 -13.31 34.04
C ASP A 165 -7.68 -12.04 33.92
N ALA A 166 -7.24 -10.96 34.59
CA ALA A 166 -7.85 -9.64 34.49
C ALA A 166 -7.77 -9.06 33.06
N PHE A 167 -6.63 -9.21 32.40
CA PHE A 167 -6.44 -8.80 31.01
C PHE A 167 -7.32 -9.64 30.06
N TYR A 168 -7.36 -10.95 30.28
CA TYR A 168 -8.20 -11.88 29.53
C TYR A 168 -9.69 -11.53 29.66
N TYR A 169 -10.20 -11.35 30.88
CA TYR A 169 -11.57 -10.90 31.13
C TYR A 169 -11.88 -9.59 30.39
N THR A 170 -10.94 -8.64 30.43
CA THR A 170 -11.12 -7.32 29.80
C THR A 170 -11.20 -7.44 28.28
N VAL A 171 -10.30 -8.21 27.66
CA VAL A 171 -10.28 -8.41 26.20
C VAL A 171 -11.52 -9.16 25.73
N VAL A 172 -11.92 -10.23 26.43
CA VAL A 172 -13.12 -11.04 26.12
C VAL A 172 -14.40 -10.20 26.23
N THR A 173 -14.45 -9.30 27.21
CA THR A 173 -15.56 -8.36 27.38
C THR A 173 -15.56 -7.28 26.30
N ALA A 174 -14.39 -6.69 26.01
CA ALA A 174 -14.22 -5.65 24.98
C ALA A 174 -14.61 -6.16 23.58
N SER A 175 -14.26 -7.41 23.26
CA SER A 175 -14.58 -8.05 21.98
C SER A 175 -16.02 -8.57 21.91
N THR A 176 -16.84 -8.33 22.94
CA THR A 176 -18.24 -8.80 23.04
C THR A 176 -18.39 -10.33 22.94
N VAL A 177 -17.33 -11.09 23.22
CA VAL A 177 -17.39 -12.57 23.19
C VAL A 177 -18.05 -13.10 24.45
N GLY A 178 -17.59 -12.62 25.62
CA GLY A 178 -18.22 -12.91 26.91
C GLY A 178 -18.35 -14.41 27.23
N TYR A 179 -17.24 -15.15 27.27
CA TYR A 179 -17.26 -16.60 27.58
C TYR A 179 -17.98 -16.94 28.90
N GLY A 180 -18.04 -16.00 29.84
CA GLY A 180 -18.76 -16.16 31.11
C GLY A 180 -18.00 -16.99 32.15
N ASP A 181 -16.73 -17.28 31.89
CA ASP A 181 -15.80 -17.97 32.78
C ASP A 181 -15.26 -17.07 33.91
N ILE A 182 -15.18 -15.76 33.67
CA ILE A 182 -14.86 -14.74 34.69
C ILE A 182 -16.01 -13.75 34.79
N TYR A 183 -16.53 -13.54 36.01
CA TYR A 183 -17.67 -12.65 36.25
C TYR A 183 -17.69 -12.06 37.68
N PRO A 184 -18.29 -10.87 37.87
CA PRO A 184 -18.40 -10.26 39.19
C PRO A 184 -19.44 -10.97 40.08
N ILE A 185 -19.09 -11.20 41.33
CA ILE A 185 -19.93 -11.90 42.32
C ILE A 185 -20.63 -10.96 43.30
N THR A 186 -20.15 -9.73 43.46
CA THR A 186 -20.73 -8.73 44.38
C THR A 186 -21.41 -7.59 43.64
N GLU A 187 -22.16 -6.75 44.37
CA GLU A 187 -22.78 -5.54 43.80
C GLU A 187 -21.73 -4.55 43.29
N LEU A 188 -20.65 -4.33 44.05
CA LEU A 188 -19.57 -3.44 43.66
C LEU A 188 -18.85 -3.95 42.41
N GLY A 189 -18.54 -5.26 42.36
CA GLY A 189 -17.98 -5.90 41.17
C GLY A 189 -18.89 -5.78 39.95
N ARG A 190 -20.21 -5.89 40.12
CA ARG A 190 -21.20 -5.73 39.04
C ARG A 190 -21.24 -4.31 38.50
N LEU A 191 -21.28 -3.30 39.39
CA LEU A 191 -21.25 -1.90 38.98
C LEU A 191 -19.96 -1.55 38.23
N PHE A 192 -18.82 -2.04 38.72
CA PHE A 192 -17.56 -1.91 38.02
C PHE A 192 -17.57 -2.64 36.66
N GLY A 193 -18.01 -3.89 36.61
CA GLY A 193 -18.14 -4.68 35.39
C GLY A 193 -19.04 -4.02 34.34
N LEU A 194 -20.15 -3.39 34.76
CA LEU A 194 -20.99 -2.59 33.85
C LEU A 194 -20.23 -1.39 33.26
N SER A 195 -19.42 -0.69 34.06
CA SER A 195 -18.59 0.41 33.57
C SER A 195 -17.54 -0.06 32.56
N VAL A 196 -16.90 -1.21 32.84
CA VAL A 196 -15.92 -1.86 31.96
C VAL A 196 -16.58 -2.26 30.65
N LEU A 197 -17.77 -2.87 30.70
CA LEU A 197 -18.53 -3.26 29.53
C LEU A 197 -18.83 -2.06 28.64
N LEU A 198 -19.39 -0.98 29.20
CA LEU A 198 -19.74 0.21 28.42
C LEU A 198 -18.53 0.87 27.77
N LEU A 199 -17.45 1.08 28.54
CA LEU A 199 -16.25 1.76 28.05
C LEU A 199 -15.48 0.92 27.04
N ASN A 200 -15.26 -0.37 27.32
CA ASN A 200 -14.48 -1.22 26.44
C ASN A 200 -15.20 -1.55 25.14
N VAL A 201 -16.50 -1.86 25.19
CA VAL A 201 -17.26 -2.16 23.97
C VAL A 201 -17.30 -0.93 23.06
N ALA A 202 -17.51 0.27 23.62
CA ALA A 202 -17.48 1.51 22.84
C ALA A 202 -16.09 1.77 22.24
N ALA A 203 -15.02 1.68 23.04
CA ALA A 203 -13.66 1.93 22.57
C ALA A 203 -13.22 0.90 21.50
N PHE A 204 -13.57 -0.37 21.68
CA PHE A 204 -13.28 -1.43 20.72
C PHE A 204 -14.05 -1.23 19.40
N ALA A 205 -15.34 -0.90 19.46
CA ALA A 205 -16.14 -0.62 18.28
C ALA A 205 -15.62 0.59 17.49
N ILE A 206 -15.23 1.67 18.18
CA ILE A 206 -14.64 2.86 17.54
C ILE A 206 -13.30 2.50 16.89
N ALA A 207 -12.42 1.79 17.60
CA ALA A 207 -11.14 1.36 17.06
C ALA A 207 -11.30 0.48 15.82
N LEU A 208 -12.24 -0.47 15.85
CA LEU A 208 -12.53 -1.34 14.73
C LEU A 208 -13.09 -0.54 13.53
N GLY A 209 -14.02 0.38 13.76
CA GLY A 209 -14.57 1.24 12.73
C GLY A 209 -13.49 2.09 12.06
N VAL A 210 -12.67 2.79 12.85
CA VAL A 210 -11.58 3.63 12.33
C VAL A 210 -10.53 2.81 11.54
N LEU A 211 -10.32 1.55 11.92
CA LEU A 211 -9.39 0.65 11.22
C LEU A 211 -9.99 0.10 9.92
N LEU A 212 -11.27 -0.29 9.91
CA LEU A 212 -11.89 -0.98 8.78
C LEU A 212 -12.52 -0.04 7.75
N THR A 213 -13.03 1.13 8.16
CA THR A 213 -13.73 2.07 7.27
C THR A 213 -12.90 2.41 6.02
N PRO A 214 -11.61 2.77 6.09
CA PRO A 214 -10.83 3.07 4.89
C PRO A 214 -10.74 1.90 3.90
N ALA A 215 -10.65 0.66 4.42
CA ALA A 215 -10.59 -0.53 3.58
C ALA A 215 -11.95 -0.86 2.93
N ILE A 216 -13.06 -0.59 3.63
CA ILE A 216 -14.42 -0.73 3.11
C ILE A 216 -14.67 0.34 2.04
N GLU A 217 -14.33 1.60 2.31
CA GLU A 217 -14.46 2.72 1.37
C GLU A 217 -13.65 2.49 0.09
N ALA A 218 -12.42 1.98 0.19
CA ALA A 218 -11.60 1.64 -0.97
C ALA A 218 -12.25 0.54 -1.83
N GLN A 219 -12.82 -0.50 -1.21
CA GLN A 219 -13.51 -1.57 -1.93
C GLN A 219 -14.80 -1.09 -2.61
N LEU A 220 -15.59 -0.28 -1.91
CA LEU A 220 -16.83 0.31 -2.46
C LEU A 220 -16.52 1.27 -3.62
N SER A 221 -15.51 2.11 -3.47
CA SER A 221 -15.06 3.04 -4.52
C SER A 221 -14.62 2.28 -5.77
N LYS A 222 -13.82 1.21 -5.59
CA LYS A 222 -13.43 0.30 -6.67
C LYS A 222 -14.63 -0.36 -7.35
N ALA A 223 -15.62 -0.82 -6.58
CA ALA A 223 -16.84 -1.44 -7.13
C ALA A 223 -17.75 -0.44 -7.87
N LEU A 224 -17.72 0.84 -7.47
CA LEU A 224 -18.52 1.91 -8.07
C LEU A 224 -17.80 2.65 -9.21
N GLY A 225 -16.58 2.23 -9.60
CA GLY A 225 -15.80 2.87 -10.66
C GLY A 225 -15.34 4.30 -10.32
N ARG A 226 -15.43 4.71 -9.06
CA ARG A 226 -14.86 5.97 -8.56
C ARG A 226 -13.47 5.61 -8.04
N MET A 227 -12.43 5.85 -8.83
CA MET A 227 -11.07 5.56 -8.38
C MET A 227 -10.72 6.44 -7.18
N THR A 228 -10.30 5.81 -6.09
CA THR A 228 -9.90 6.50 -4.86
C THR A 228 -8.49 7.08 -5.03
N GLU A 229 -8.19 8.19 -4.35
CA GLU A 229 -6.87 8.84 -4.31
C GLU A 229 -5.69 7.87 -4.06
N SER A 230 -5.94 6.70 -3.45
CA SER A 230 -4.94 5.67 -3.16
C SER A 230 -4.35 4.95 -4.38
N GLN A 231 -5.03 4.93 -5.53
CA GLN A 231 -4.53 4.25 -6.74
C GLN A 231 -3.43 5.06 -7.45
N PHE A 232 -3.45 6.39 -7.34
CA PHE A 232 -2.38 7.24 -7.90
C PHE A 232 -1.09 7.19 -7.08
N ASN A 233 -1.20 7.01 -5.76
CA ASN A 233 -0.05 6.88 -4.85
C ASN A 233 0.82 5.63 -5.06
N LEU A 234 0.43 4.74 -5.99
CA LEU A 234 1.14 3.50 -6.31
C LEU A 234 1.88 3.58 -7.65
N LEU A 235 1.68 4.65 -8.43
CA LEU A 235 2.29 4.83 -9.74
C LEU A 235 3.71 5.39 -9.59
N ASP A 236 4.66 4.77 -10.29
CA ASP A 236 6.09 5.10 -10.30
C ASP A 236 6.58 4.91 -11.74
N GLU A 237 7.33 5.85 -12.30
CA GLU A 237 7.78 5.87 -13.72
C GLU A 237 6.63 5.79 -14.78
N HIS A 238 5.42 6.21 -14.43
CA HIS A 238 4.26 6.21 -15.33
C HIS A 238 4.25 7.39 -16.31
N ILE A 239 3.40 7.30 -17.34
CA ILE A 239 3.10 8.41 -18.25
C ILE A 239 1.83 9.12 -17.76
N LEU A 240 1.89 10.45 -17.64
CA LEU A 240 0.77 11.28 -17.26
C LEU A 240 0.16 11.97 -18.49
N LEU A 241 -1.09 11.65 -18.81
CA LEU A 241 -1.86 12.32 -19.85
C LEU A 241 -2.60 13.52 -19.25
N LEU A 242 -2.22 14.72 -19.69
CA LEU A 242 -2.75 15.99 -19.23
C LEU A 242 -3.91 16.41 -20.13
N GLY A 243 -5.13 16.21 -19.64
CA GLY A 243 -6.35 16.45 -20.37
C GLY A 243 -6.73 15.27 -21.27
N ASP A 244 -7.78 15.50 -22.04
CA ASP A 244 -8.27 14.56 -23.03
C ASP A 244 -8.60 15.28 -24.34
N GLY A 245 -8.46 14.57 -25.46
CA GLY A 245 -8.74 15.07 -26.79
C GLY A 245 -8.89 13.93 -27.79
N ASP A 246 -8.79 14.26 -29.08
CA ASP A 246 -8.97 13.26 -30.15
C ASP A 246 -7.76 12.32 -30.26
N LEU A 247 -6.60 12.74 -29.72
CA LEU A 247 -5.36 11.97 -29.71
C LEU A 247 -5.22 11.06 -28.49
N THR A 248 -6.02 11.26 -27.45
CA THR A 248 -5.94 10.48 -26.20
C THR A 248 -6.07 8.99 -26.44
N GLU A 249 -7.10 8.57 -27.18
CA GLU A 249 -7.36 7.16 -27.45
C GLU A 249 -6.25 6.51 -28.30
N PRO A 250 -5.81 7.09 -29.44
CA PRO A 250 -4.65 6.59 -30.17
C PRO A 250 -3.37 6.52 -29.33
N ILE A 251 -3.10 7.52 -28.48
CA ILE A 251 -1.91 7.52 -27.62
C ILE A 251 -1.95 6.33 -26.68
N ILE A 252 -3.07 6.12 -25.98
CA ILE A 252 -3.24 5.02 -25.04
C ILE A 252 -3.09 3.66 -25.73
N GLN A 253 -3.64 3.51 -26.94
CA GLN A 253 -3.57 2.25 -27.70
C GLN A 253 -2.17 1.93 -28.23
N ASN A 254 -1.32 2.94 -28.42
CA ASN A 254 0.05 2.77 -28.95
C ASN A 254 1.12 2.79 -27.86
N ILE A 255 0.73 3.01 -26.60
CA ILE A 255 1.63 2.82 -25.46
C ILE A 255 1.65 1.32 -25.13
N ASP A 256 2.85 0.77 -24.91
CA ASP A 256 3.03 -0.64 -24.54
C ASP A 256 2.19 -0.99 -23.29
N GLU A 257 1.54 -2.17 -23.28
CA GLU A 257 0.66 -2.62 -22.19
C GLU A 257 1.36 -2.67 -20.81
N GLU A 258 2.69 -2.73 -20.78
CA GLU A 258 3.49 -2.75 -19.55
C GLU A 258 3.76 -1.35 -18.97
N THR A 259 3.43 -0.29 -19.71
CA THR A 259 3.63 1.09 -19.25
C THR A 259 2.38 1.59 -18.57
N ASP A 260 2.50 1.92 -17.27
CA ASP A 260 1.40 2.52 -16.53
C ASP A 260 1.08 3.93 -17.08
N VAL A 261 -0.21 4.21 -17.29
CA VAL A 261 -0.72 5.50 -17.77
C VAL A 261 -1.74 6.04 -16.79
N ALA A 262 -1.56 7.29 -16.36
CA ALA A 262 -2.57 8.04 -15.61
C ALA A 262 -3.11 9.19 -16.45
N ILE A 263 -4.39 9.50 -16.28
CA ILE A 263 -5.09 10.51 -17.09
C ILE A 263 -5.75 11.51 -16.16
N ILE A 264 -5.62 12.80 -16.45
CA ILE A 264 -6.36 13.87 -15.77
C ILE A 264 -7.27 14.51 -16.79
N THR A 265 -8.58 14.57 -16.56
CA THR A 265 -9.53 15.18 -17.50
C THR A 265 -10.69 15.85 -16.79
N THR A 266 -11.22 16.93 -17.37
CA THR A 266 -12.44 17.59 -16.88
C THR A 266 -13.72 16.93 -17.40
N ASP A 267 -13.64 16.06 -18.41
CA ASP A 267 -14.81 15.37 -18.99
C ASP A 267 -15.17 14.12 -18.17
N GLU A 268 -16.23 14.24 -17.36
CA GLU A 268 -16.77 13.14 -16.55
C GLU A 268 -17.17 11.90 -17.35
N ALA A 269 -17.74 12.08 -18.55
CA ALA A 269 -18.22 10.98 -19.37
C ALA A 269 -17.04 10.18 -19.94
N ARG A 270 -15.98 10.87 -20.37
CA ARG A 270 -14.73 10.23 -20.81
C ARG A 270 -13.97 9.60 -19.65
N ALA A 271 -13.88 10.30 -18.51
CA ALA A 271 -13.25 9.77 -17.32
C ALA A 271 -13.87 8.43 -16.91
N ARG A 272 -15.21 8.34 -16.89
CA ARG A 272 -15.90 7.10 -16.60
C ARG A 272 -15.56 5.98 -17.58
N ARG A 273 -15.57 6.23 -18.89
CA ARG A 273 -15.25 5.22 -19.92
C ARG A 273 -13.82 4.70 -19.79
N LEU A 274 -12.86 5.58 -19.52
CA LEU A 274 -11.46 5.22 -19.36
C LEU A 274 -11.23 4.44 -18.06
N SER A 275 -11.88 4.85 -16.96
CA SER A 275 -11.87 4.11 -15.69
C SER A 275 -12.49 2.71 -15.82
N GLU A 276 -13.60 2.57 -16.56
CA GLU A 276 -14.23 1.27 -16.85
C GLU A 276 -13.31 0.32 -17.64
N ARG A 277 -12.33 0.86 -18.37
CA ARG A 277 -11.29 0.10 -19.09
C ARG A 277 -10.06 -0.19 -18.24
N GLY A 278 -10.04 0.26 -16.98
CA GLY A 278 -8.97 0.00 -16.02
C GLY A 278 -7.87 1.06 -15.95
N TYR A 279 -8.00 2.19 -16.65
CA TYR A 279 -7.02 3.27 -16.57
C TYR A 279 -7.22 4.12 -15.31
N PRO A 280 -6.15 4.49 -14.60
CA PRO A 280 -6.14 5.56 -13.61
C PRO A 280 -6.60 6.90 -14.19
N VAL A 281 -7.81 7.35 -13.80
CA VAL A 281 -8.33 8.66 -14.25
C VAL A 281 -8.75 9.55 -13.10
N LEU A 282 -8.26 10.79 -13.10
CA LEU A 282 -8.62 11.84 -12.17
C LEU A 282 -9.51 12.86 -12.89
N THR A 283 -10.74 13.02 -12.41
CA THR A 283 -11.66 14.02 -12.96
C THR A 283 -11.35 15.40 -12.36
N ALA A 284 -10.48 16.16 -13.01
CA ALA A 284 -10.03 17.48 -12.56
C ALA A 284 -9.40 18.29 -13.70
N ASP A 285 -9.11 19.57 -13.46
CA ASP A 285 -8.42 20.41 -14.42
C ASP A 285 -6.90 20.16 -14.38
N PRO A 286 -6.26 19.76 -15.50
CA PRO A 286 -4.81 19.53 -15.55
C PRO A 286 -3.97 20.82 -15.48
N SER A 287 -4.58 22.00 -15.48
CA SER A 287 -3.88 23.27 -15.25
C SER A 287 -3.68 23.60 -13.77
N ASP A 288 -4.41 22.94 -12.87
CA ASP A 288 -4.28 23.13 -11.42
C ASP A 288 -3.14 22.29 -10.83
N GLU A 289 -2.50 22.77 -9.76
CA GLU A 289 -1.38 22.06 -9.12
C GLU A 289 -1.83 20.79 -8.37
N GLU A 290 -2.94 20.86 -7.63
CA GLU A 290 -3.42 19.78 -6.77
C GLU A 290 -3.67 18.47 -7.56
N PRO A 291 -4.34 18.47 -8.73
CA PRO A 291 -4.54 17.27 -9.52
C PRO A 291 -3.23 16.61 -9.99
N LEU A 292 -2.23 17.41 -10.39
CA LEU A 292 -0.94 16.89 -10.87
C LEU A 292 -0.13 16.27 -9.74
N GLN A 293 -0.15 16.88 -8.56
CA GLN A 293 0.46 16.32 -7.35
C GLN A 293 -0.21 14.99 -6.98
N LYS A 294 -1.56 14.95 -6.96
CA LYS A 294 -2.31 13.73 -6.69
C LYS A 294 -2.02 12.62 -7.69
N ALA A 295 -1.81 12.96 -8.96
CA ALA A 295 -1.46 12.01 -10.01
C ALA A 295 0.03 11.59 -10.01
N GLY A 296 0.83 12.06 -9.04
CA GLY A 296 2.20 11.62 -8.84
C GLY A 296 3.21 12.21 -9.83
N ILE A 297 3.01 13.45 -10.28
CA ILE A 297 3.87 14.09 -11.31
C ILE A 297 5.36 14.11 -10.96
N GLU A 298 5.72 14.15 -9.68
CA GLU A 298 7.12 14.12 -9.22
C GLU A 298 7.86 12.83 -9.65
N ASN A 299 7.14 11.71 -9.73
CA ASN A 299 7.70 10.40 -10.10
C ASN A 299 7.31 9.96 -11.52
N ALA A 300 6.56 10.79 -12.26
CA ALA A 300 6.16 10.49 -13.62
C ALA A 300 7.36 10.54 -14.57
N ARG A 301 7.47 9.55 -15.45
CA ARG A 301 8.53 9.48 -16.46
C ARG A 301 8.36 10.55 -17.53
N ALA A 302 7.12 10.82 -17.92
CA ALA A 302 6.79 11.81 -18.93
C ALA A 302 5.35 12.34 -18.73
N ALA A 303 5.11 13.55 -19.20
CA ALA A 303 3.78 14.11 -19.34
C ALA A 303 3.44 14.38 -20.81
N ILE A 304 2.20 14.10 -21.21
CA ILE A 304 1.70 14.32 -22.56
C ILE A 304 0.50 15.26 -22.50
N ALA A 305 0.62 16.45 -23.09
CA ALA A 305 -0.48 17.40 -23.28
C ALA A 305 -0.91 17.40 -24.75
N ALA A 306 -2.07 16.80 -25.04
CA ALA A 306 -2.50 16.58 -26.41
C ALA A 306 -4.02 16.76 -26.56
N THR A 307 -4.54 17.82 -25.95
CA THR A 307 -5.97 18.12 -26.02
C THR A 307 -6.30 18.86 -27.32
N ASN A 308 -7.59 19.16 -27.51
CA ASN A 308 -8.05 19.95 -28.63
C ASN A 308 -7.92 21.48 -28.36
N ASN A 309 -7.27 21.89 -27.27
CA ASN A 309 -7.12 23.28 -26.85
C ASN A 309 -5.68 23.61 -26.41
N ASP A 310 -4.87 24.08 -27.35
CA ASP A 310 -3.46 24.42 -27.14
C ASP A 310 -3.23 25.46 -26.01
N ALA A 311 -4.22 26.31 -25.69
CA ALA A 311 -4.10 27.27 -24.60
C ALA A 311 -4.17 26.60 -23.23
N HIS A 312 -5.09 25.62 -23.07
CA HIS A 312 -5.16 24.80 -21.86
C HIS A 312 -3.94 23.90 -21.74
N ASP A 313 -3.48 23.32 -22.85
CA ASP A 313 -2.25 22.52 -22.86
C ASP A 313 -1.05 23.35 -22.40
N ALA A 314 -0.92 24.59 -22.86
CA ALA A 314 0.14 25.49 -22.42
C ALA A 314 0.12 25.74 -20.90
N LEU A 315 -1.07 25.92 -20.31
CA LEU A 315 -1.22 26.09 -18.85
C LEU A 315 -0.86 24.80 -18.10
N ALA A 316 -1.37 23.65 -18.53
CA ALA A 316 -1.04 22.36 -17.95
C ALA A 316 0.46 22.04 -18.02
N ILE A 317 1.12 22.39 -19.14
CA ILE A 317 2.57 22.25 -19.32
C ILE A 317 3.34 23.15 -18.34
N LEU A 318 2.91 24.40 -18.15
CA LEU A 318 3.55 25.32 -17.20
C LEU A 318 3.47 24.77 -15.77
N THR A 319 2.27 24.36 -15.35
CA THR A 319 2.04 23.76 -14.02
C THR A 319 2.87 22.49 -13.85
N ALA A 320 2.88 21.62 -14.86
CA ALA A 320 3.68 20.40 -14.86
C ALA A 320 5.18 20.67 -14.67
N ARG A 321 5.72 21.61 -15.45
CA ARG A 321 7.14 21.99 -15.39
C ARG A 321 7.51 22.67 -14.06
N GLN A 322 6.58 23.43 -13.47
CA GLN A 322 6.78 24.06 -12.17
C GLN A 322 6.87 23.01 -11.05
N LEU A 323 6.02 21.99 -11.08
CA LEU A 323 6.00 20.91 -10.08
C LEU A 323 7.17 19.93 -10.26
N ASN A 324 7.53 19.62 -11.51
CA ASN A 324 8.67 18.76 -11.82
C ASN A 324 9.54 19.39 -12.92
N PRO A 325 10.63 20.08 -12.57
CA PRO A 325 11.51 20.73 -13.53
C PRO A 325 12.17 19.77 -14.53
N GLU A 326 12.35 18.50 -14.17
CA GLU A 326 13.08 17.49 -14.95
C GLU A 326 12.17 16.57 -15.78
N ILE A 327 10.84 16.66 -15.61
CA ILE A 327 9.90 15.78 -16.33
C ILE A 327 10.01 15.97 -17.84
N HIS A 328 9.98 14.87 -18.61
CA HIS A 328 9.93 14.99 -20.07
C HIS A 328 8.51 15.31 -20.53
N ILE A 329 8.30 16.48 -21.13
CA ILE A 329 6.98 16.95 -21.57
C ILE A 329 6.87 16.88 -23.09
N LEU A 330 5.91 16.08 -23.57
CA LEU A 330 5.51 16.02 -24.96
C LEU A 330 4.18 16.76 -25.14
N ALA A 331 4.03 17.51 -26.22
CA ALA A 331 2.78 18.16 -26.56
C ALA A 331 2.38 17.95 -28.01
N ALA A 332 1.06 17.86 -28.26
CA ALA A 332 0.51 17.90 -29.60
C ALA A 332 -0.10 19.29 -29.86
N ALA A 333 0.41 19.98 -30.88
CA ALA A 333 -0.13 21.26 -31.31
C ALA A 333 -1.27 21.05 -32.31
N THR A 334 -2.47 21.47 -31.91
CA THR A 334 -3.66 21.54 -32.76
C THR A 334 -3.47 22.57 -33.86
N GLN A 335 -2.95 23.75 -33.50
CA GLN A 335 -2.68 24.84 -34.45
C GLN A 335 -1.18 25.05 -34.65
N ARG A 336 -0.76 25.22 -35.91
CA ARG A 336 0.66 25.35 -36.28
C ARG A 336 1.33 26.54 -35.60
N GLU A 337 0.62 27.65 -35.46
CA GLU A 337 1.11 28.86 -34.80
C GLU A 337 1.43 28.68 -33.31
N ASN A 338 0.84 27.68 -32.66
CA ASN A 338 1.02 27.46 -31.22
C ASN A 338 2.21 26.56 -30.89
N VAL A 339 2.86 25.94 -31.88
CA VAL A 339 4.05 25.09 -31.67
C VAL A 339 5.14 25.83 -30.88
N ALA A 340 5.42 27.08 -31.24
CA ALA A 340 6.43 27.88 -30.54
C ALA A 340 5.98 28.28 -29.13
N LYS A 341 4.67 28.47 -28.91
CA LYS A 341 4.12 28.83 -27.60
C LYS A 341 4.21 27.65 -26.63
N LEU A 342 3.84 26.44 -27.07
CA LEU A 342 3.94 25.21 -26.27
C LEU A 342 5.39 24.89 -25.89
N ARG A 343 6.35 25.08 -26.80
CA ARG A 343 7.79 24.96 -26.47
C ARG A 343 8.23 25.96 -25.41
N ARG A 344 7.78 27.23 -25.51
CA ARG A 344 8.10 28.27 -24.51
C ARG A 344 7.43 28.03 -23.16
N ALA A 345 6.26 27.38 -23.16
CA ALA A 345 5.59 26.96 -21.94
C ALA A 345 6.37 25.87 -21.17
N GLY A 346 7.26 25.14 -21.85
CA GLY A 346 8.11 24.12 -21.22
C GLY A 346 8.03 22.74 -21.86
N ALA A 347 7.33 22.57 -23.00
CA ALA A 347 7.33 21.30 -23.71
C ALA A 347 8.68 21.04 -24.40
N ASP A 348 9.28 19.88 -24.14
CA ASP A 348 10.54 19.45 -24.73
C ASP A 348 10.36 19.08 -26.21
N ARG A 349 9.25 18.39 -26.50
CA ARG A 349 8.86 17.96 -27.84
C ARG A 349 7.45 18.44 -28.14
N VAL A 350 7.30 19.10 -29.28
CA VAL A 350 5.98 19.51 -29.79
C VAL A 350 5.80 18.93 -31.19
N ILE A 351 4.74 18.17 -31.37
CA ILE A 351 4.35 17.52 -32.63
C ILE A 351 3.08 18.20 -33.14
N SER A 352 2.95 18.44 -34.44
CA SER A 352 1.69 18.91 -35.02
C SER A 352 1.13 17.82 -35.93
N PRO A 353 0.18 17.00 -35.46
CA PRO A 353 -0.38 15.90 -36.24
C PRO A 353 -1.02 16.36 -37.54
N ALA A 354 -1.75 17.49 -37.53
CA ALA A 354 -2.35 18.07 -38.73
C ALA A 354 -1.31 18.44 -39.80
N LEU A 355 -0.13 18.94 -39.40
CA LEU A 355 0.95 19.25 -40.34
C LEU A 355 1.57 17.98 -40.94
N ILE A 356 1.74 16.94 -40.12
CA ILE A 356 2.29 15.65 -40.58
C ILE A 356 1.30 14.99 -41.53
N GLY A 357 0.04 14.83 -41.11
CA GLY A 357 -1.03 14.26 -41.93
C GLY A 357 -1.22 15.03 -43.24
N GLY A 358 -1.24 16.36 -43.19
CA GLY A 358 -1.35 17.19 -44.39
C GLY A 358 -0.18 17.02 -45.36
N ARG A 359 1.05 16.82 -44.86
CA ARG A 359 2.22 16.53 -45.71
C ARG A 359 2.16 15.14 -46.32
N LEU A 360 1.72 14.14 -45.56
CA LEU A 360 1.54 12.78 -46.06
C LEU A 360 0.50 12.77 -47.19
N LEU A 361 -0.70 13.32 -46.94
CA LEU A 361 -1.76 13.43 -47.95
C LEU A 361 -1.31 14.15 -49.23
N ALA A 362 -0.62 15.28 -49.09
CA ALA A 362 -0.12 16.03 -50.24
C ALA A 362 0.94 15.24 -51.05
N ASN A 363 1.84 14.53 -50.38
CA ASN A 363 2.85 13.73 -51.07
C ASN A 363 2.25 12.47 -51.73
N SER A 364 1.27 11.81 -51.10
CA SER A 364 0.52 10.69 -51.67
C SER A 364 -0.27 11.13 -52.90
N ALA A 365 -0.94 12.28 -52.85
CA ALA A 365 -1.67 12.83 -54.00
C ALA A 365 -0.77 13.13 -55.21
N VAL A 366 0.52 13.42 -54.97
CA VAL A 366 1.52 13.69 -56.02
C VAL A 366 2.26 12.41 -56.45
N GLY A 367 1.92 11.25 -55.88
CA GLY A 367 2.49 9.95 -56.28
C GLY A 367 3.93 9.73 -55.82
N LYS A 368 4.36 10.36 -54.73
CA LYS A 368 5.68 10.09 -54.15
C LYS A 368 5.63 8.78 -53.36
N ARG A 369 6.26 7.73 -53.89
CA ARG A 369 6.40 6.40 -53.26
C ARG A 369 6.85 6.45 -51.80
N ASP A 370 7.77 7.35 -51.48
CA ASP A 370 8.28 7.53 -50.11
C ASP A 370 7.19 7.91 -49.08
N ALA A 371 6.05 8.44 -49.50
CA ALA A 371 4.97 8.86 -48.60
C ALA A 371 3.98 7.73 -48.29
N GLU A 372 3.74 6.80 -49.22
CA GLU A 372 2.97 5.59 -48.97
C GLU A 372 3.77 4.68 -48.03
N ASP A 373 5.05 4.42 -48.34
CA ASP A 373 5.94 3.62 -47.49
C ASP A 373 6.09 4.22 -46.08
N ALA A 374 6.13 5.55 -45.96
CA ALA A 374 6.19 6.22 -44.66
C ALA A 374 4.87 6.16 -43.89
N SER A 375 3.72 6.19 -44.57
CA SER A 375 2.40 6.02 -43.95
C SER A 375 2.23 4.60 -43.41
N ASP A 376 2.56 3.60 -44.22
CA ASP A 376 2.43 2.17 -43.88
C ASP A 376 3.32 1.82 -42.68
N GLN A 377 4.55 2.35 -42.63
CA GLN A 377 5.44 2.22 -41.48
C GLN A 377 4.90 2.85 -40.19
N LEU A 378 4.19 3.98 -40.29
CA LEU A 378 3.61 4.68 -39.14
C LEU A 378 2.33 4.01 -38.63
N LEU A 379 1.57 3.35 -39.50
CA LEU A 379 0.32 2.66 -39.16
C LEU A 379 0.52 1.19 -38.78
N GLY A 380 1.73 0.65 -38.97
CA GLY A 380 2.03 -0.75 -38.68
C GLY A 380 1.42 -1.73 -39.69
N GLU A 381 1.02 -1.24 -40.87
CA GLU A 381 0.49 -2.06 -41.96
C GLU A 381 1.70 -2.64 -42.74
N LYS A 382 1.94 -3.95 -42.59
CA LYS A 382 2.96 -4.70 -43.35
C LYS A 382 2.38 -5.96 -43.96
#